data_AF-A0A9E5XQK1-F1
#
_entry.id   AF-A0A9E5XQK1-F1
#
_cell.length_a   1.000
_cell.length_b   1.000
_cell.length_c   1.000
_cell.angle_alpha   90.00
_cell.angle_beta   90.00
_cell.angle_gamma   90.00
#
_symmetry.space_group_name_H-M   'P 1'
#
loop_
_entity.id
_entity.type
_entity.pdbx_description
1 polymer ?
#
loop_
_entity_poly.entity_id
_entity_poly.type
_entity_poly.pdbx_seq_one_letter_code
_entity_poly.pdbx_strand_id
1 'polypeptide(L)'
;MSRVFRPRTWQQQRRQLMQMLAQTVRALLQHHREDDEAWDMAAFLAMTLDEIAQTVERTVEPWEKRDYWVKADRFRQDWAWATDISQGLHQALHAHAWDHVLHHIARLFPHISDTRLPKRPRWGHRPWDGAYTRWRQRYAPPSTAQSPT
;
A
#
# COMPACT_ATOMS: atom_id res chain seq x y z
N MET A 1 -13.39 -20.15 27.71
CA MET A 1 -12.51 -20.50 26.58
C MET A 1 -11.71 -19.28 26.17
N SER A 2 -10.48 -19.14 26.66
CA SER A 2 -9.62 -17.99 26.40
C SER A 2 -9.11 -18.04 24.96
N ARG A 3 -9.52 -17.08 24.13
CA ARG A 3 -8.98 -16.91 22.78
C ARG A 3 -7.49 -16.58 22.93
N VAL A 4 -6.63 -17.53 22.57
CA VAL A 4 -5.19 -17.30 22.43
C VAL A 4 -5.01 -16.28 21.32
N PHE A 5 -4.80 -15.02 21.71
CA PHE A 5 -4.47 -13.94 20.79
C PHE A 5 -3.03 -14.20 20.33
N ARG A 6 -2.85 -14.88 19.19
CA ARG A 6 -1.52 -15.00 18.59
C ARG A 6 -1.14 -13.63 18.03
N PRO A 7 -0.06 -12.99 18.50
CA PRO A 7 0.40 -11.76 17.88
C PRO A 7 0.71 -12.05 16.41
N ARG A 8 0.15 -11.25 15.50
CA ARG A 8 0.43 -11.38 14.08
C ARG A 8 1.90 -11.05 13.84
N THR A 9 2.58 -11.89 13.07
CA THR A 9 3.94 -11.60 12.63
C THR A 9 3.93 -10.57 11.50
N TRP A 10 5.04 -9.83 11.32
CA TRP A 10 5.19 -8.90 10.19
C TRP A 10 4.99 -9.57 8.83
N GLN A 11 5.39 -10.84 8.70
CA GLN A 11 5.15 -11.64 7.51
C GLN A 11 3.65 -11.90 7.27
N GLN A 12 2.88 -12.21 8.31
CA GLN A 12 1.43 -12.41 8.20
C GLN A 12 0.72 -11.11 7.83
N GLN A 13 1.15 -9.98 8.40
CA GLN A 13 0.62 -8.66 8.07
C GLN A 13 0.91 -8.31 6.61
N ARG A 14 2.17 -8.39 6.16
CA ARG A 14 2.55 -8.14 4.77
C ARG A 14 1.80 -9.01 3.78
N ARG A 15 1.61 -10.30 4.11
CA ARG A 15 0.79 -11.20 3.29
C ARG A 15 -0.66 -10.71 3.17
N GLN A 16 -1.27 -10.24 4.26
CA GLN A 16 -2.62 -9.69 4.20
C GLN A 16 -2.65 -8.42 3.32
N LEU A 17 -1.68 -7.51 3.49
CA LEU A 17 -1.58 -6.29 2.70
C LEU A 17 -1.45 -6.60 1.21
N MET A 18 -0.60 -7.57 0.83
CA MET A 18 -0.50 -8.04 -0.56
C MET A 18 -1.84 -8.56 -1.10
N GLN A 19 -2.62 -9.28 -0.29
CA GLN A 19 -3.94 -9.75 -0.70
C GLN A 19 -4.94 -8.59 -0.87
N MET A 20 -4.88 -7.57 -0.01
CA MET A 20 -5.70 -6.36 -0.14
C MET A 20 -5.32 -5.60 -1.42
N LEU A 21 -4.03 -5.45 -1.68
CA LEU A 21 -3.50 -4.82 -2.88
C LEU A 21 -3.96 -5.54 -4.15
N ALA A 22 -3.80 -6.87 -4.21
CA ALA A 22 -4.25 -7.67 -5.34
C ALA A 22 -5.78 -7.59 -5.56
N GLN A 23 -6.56 -7.57 -4.47
CA GLN A 23 -8.01 -7.43 -4.54
C GLN A 23 -8.44 -6.06 -5.06
N THR A 24 -7.80 -4.99 -4.60
CA THR A 24 -8.09 -3.61 -5.05
C THR A 24 -7.70 -3.41 -6.50
N VAL A 25 -6.52 -3.89 -6.93
CA VAL A 25 -6.12 -3.84 -8.34
C VAL A 25 -7.12 -4.59 -9.22
N ARG A 26 -7.58 -5.77 -8.79
CA ARG A 26 -8.61 -6.52 -9.53
C ARG A 26 -9.94 -5.77 -9.59
N ALA A 27 -10.35 -5.11 -8.51
CA ALA A 27 -11.58 -4.32 -8.50
C ALA A 27 -11.47 -3.12 -9.44
N LEU A 28 -10.35 -2.41 -9.41
CA LEU A 28 -10.10 -1.27 -10.29
C LEU A 28 -10.05 -1.69 -11.77
N LEU A 29 -9.45 -2.84 -12.07
CA LEU A 29 -9.46 -3.38 -13.43
C LEU A 29 -10.85 -3.74 -13.94
N GLN A 30 -11.82 -3.99 -13.06
CA GLN A 30 -13.21 -4.18 -13.45
C GLN A 30 -13.96 -2.85 -13.56
N HIS A 31 -13.40 -1.79 -12.99
CA HIS A 31 -13.94 -0.46 -12.88
C HIS A 31 -13.20 0.50 -13.82
N HIS A 32 -13.53 0.47 -15.11
CA HIS A 32 -12.84 1.21 -16.17
C HIS A 32 -13.22 2.71 -16.26
N ARG A 33 -13.64 3.34 -15.16
CA ARG A 33 -14.05 4.75 -15.14
C ARG A 33 -13.21 5.53 -14.14
N GLU A 34 -12.77 6.71 -14.55
CA GLU A 34 -12.21 7.69 -13.62
C GLU A 34 -13.37 8.34 -12.85
N ASP A 35 -13.59 7.90 -11.62
CA ASP A 35 -14.57 8.47 -10.69
C ASP A 35 -14.02 8.47 -9.25
N ASP A 36 -14.82 8.96 -8.31
CA ASP A 36 -14.43 9.06 -6.90
C ASP A 36 -14.02 7.70 -6.31
N GLU A 37 -14.65 6.61 -6.72
CA GLU A 37 -14.30 5.26 -6.26
C GLU A 37 -12.94 4.82 -6.81
N ALA A 38 -12.62 5.16 -8.07
CA ALA A 38 -11.32 4.90 -8.67
C ALA A 38 -10.19 5.67 -7.97
N TRP A 39 -10.43 6.92 -7.59
CA TRP A 39 -9.51 7.73 -6.79
C TRP A 39 -9.33 7.19 -5.36
N ASP A 40 -10.42 6.72 -4.74
CA ASP A 40 -10.37 6.00 -3.46
C ASP A 40 -9.51 4.73 -3.55
N MET A 41 -9.69 3.91 -4.60
CA MET A 41 -8.87 2.72 -4.84
C MET A 41 -7.39 3.08 -5.03
N ALA A 42 -7.08 4.10 -5.83
CA ALA A 42 -5.71 4.54 -6.08
C ALA A 42 -5.02 5.02 -4.78
N ALA A 43 -5.70 5.83 -3.97
CA ALA A 43 -5.21 6.27 -2.67
C ALA A 43 -5.03 5.12 -1.69
N PHE A 44 -5.96 4.17 -1.68
CA PHE A 44 -5.84 2.96 -0.88
C PHE A 44 -4.60 2.15 -1.26
N LEU A 45 -4.32 1.98 -2.56
CA LEU A 45 -3.14 1.27 -3.05
C LEU A 45 -1.84 1.94 -2.58
N ALA A 46 -1.74 3.27 -2.71
CA ALA A 46 -0.57 4.05 -2.26
C ALA A 46 -0.30 3.83 -0.76
N MET A 47 -1.30 4.03 0.09
CA MET A 47 -1.16 3.82 1.53
C MET A 47 -0.84 2.37 1.90
N THR A 48 -1.41 1.40 1.18
CA THR A 48 -1.14 -0.02 1.42
C THR A 48 0.31 -0.38 1.09
N LEU A 49 0.88 0.21 0.04
CA LEU A 49 2.29 0.05 -0.32
C LEU A 49 3.23 0.65 0.73
N ASP A 50 2.89 1.82 1.27
CA ASP A 50 3.61 2.41 2.40
C ASP A 50 3.60 1.50 3.64
N GLU A 51 2.46 0.88 3.95
CA GLU A 51 2.39 -0.08 5.04
C GLU A 51 3.25 -1.32 4.76
N ILE A 52 3.27 -1.82 3.52
CA ILE A 52 4.16 -2.92 3.11
C ILE A 52 5.62 -2.52 3.34
N ALA A 53 6.05 -1.34 2.89
CA ALA A 53 7.41 -0.84 3.09
C ALA A 53 7.76 -0.76 4.60
N GLN A 54 6.84 -0.29 5.44
CA GLN A 54 7.05 -0.28 6.90
C GLN A 54 7.22 -1.70 7.47
N THR A 55 6.46 -2.70 6.99
CA THR A 55 6.66 -4.08 7.44
C THR A 55 8.03 -4.65 7.06
N VAL A 56 8.63 -4.15 5.98
CA VAL A 56 9.99 -4.54 5.56
C VAL A 56 11.00 -4.04 6.57
N GLU A 57 10.95 -2.75 6.93
CA GLU A 57 11.84 -2.16 7.94
C GLU A 57 11.70 -2.86 9.31
N ARG A 58 10.47 -3.16 9.73
CA ARG A 58 10.21 -3.93 10.96
C ARG A 58 10.74 -5.38 10.91
N THR A 59 10.86 -5.96 9.70
CA THR A 59 11.39 -7.31 9.53
C THR A 59 12.91 -7.33 9.64
N VAL A 60 13.60 -6.29 9.15
CA VAL A 60 15.06 -6.22 9.10
C VAL A 60 15.69 -5.64 10.37
N GLU A 61 14.97 -4.81 11.13
CA GLU A 61 15.47 -4.21 12.39
C GLU A 61 16.12 -5.24 13.34
N PRO A 62 15.55 -6.45 13.58
CA PRO A 62 16.20 -7.45 14.43
C PRO A 62 17.43 -8.12 13.80
N TRP A 63 17.56 -8.10 12.47
CA TRP A 63 18.72 -8.65 11.75
C TRP A 63 19.91 -7.69 11.84
N GLU A 64 19.66 -6.39 11.71
CA GLU A 64 20.66 -5.33 11.88
C GLU A 64 21.23 -5.30 13.30
N LYS A 65 20.38 -5.45 14.32
CA LYS A 65 20.82 -5.61 15.73
C LYS A 65 21.69 -6.84 15.98
N ARG A 66 21.78 -7.76 15.02
CA ARG A 66 22.60 -8.99 15.06
C ARG A 66 23.69 -8.99 13.99
N ASP A 67 24.01 -7.82 13.44
CA ASP A 67 25.02 -7.60 12.40
C ASP A 67 24.77 -8.33 11.06
N TYR A 68 23.52 -8.73 10.78
CA TYR A 68 23.13 -9.35 9.51
C TYR A 68 22.75 -8.32 8.43
N TRP A 69 23.62 -7.33 8.22
CA TRP A 69 23.40 -6.20 7.31
C TRP A 69 23.16 -6.63 5.86
N VAL A 70 23.99 -7.54 5.33
CA VAL A 70 23.84 -8.06 3.95
C VAL A 70 22.47 -8.73 3.74
N LYS A 71 21.96 -9.41 4.77
CA LYS A 71 20.66 -10.07 4.71
C LYS A 71 19.52 -9.03 4.77
N ALA A 72 19.66 -8.01 5.61
CA ALA A 72 18.73 -6.89 5.69
C ALA A 72 18.62 -6.16 4.34
N ASP A 73 19.76 -5.82 3.75
CA ASP A 73 19.80 -5.06 2.49
C ASP A 73 19.25 -5.85 1.31
N ARG A 74 19.58 -7.14 1.21
CA ARG A 74 18.99 -8.01 0.20
C ARG A 74 17.47 -8.05 0.33
N PHE A 75 16.97 -8.13 1.56
CA PHE A 75 15.53 -8.14 1.81
C PHE A 75 14.88 -6.77 1.51
N ARG A 76 15.55 -5.65 1.73
CA ARG A 76 15.07 -4.33 1.27
C ARG A 76 15.02 -4.25 -0.25
N GLN A 77 16.05 -4.72 -0.94
CA GLN A 77 16.11 -4.74 -2.41
C GLN A 77 14.96 -5.55 -3.01
N ASP A 78 14.66 -6.73 -2.45
CA ASP A 78 13.54 -7.58 -2.88
C ASP A 78 12.17 -6.85 -2.79
N TRP A 79 12.07 -5.83 -1.93
CA TRP A 79 10.84 -5.06 -1.69
C TRP A 79 10.93 -3.58 -2.11
N ALA A 80 12.03 -3.15 -2.74
CA ALA A 80 12.25 -1.74 -3.10
C ALA A 80 11.16 -1.20 -4.04
N TRP A 81 10.59 -2.07 -4.87
CA TRP A 81 9.46 -1.77 -5.74
C TRP A 81 8.25 -1.22 -4.99
N ALA A 82 8.01 -1.63 -3.75
CA ALA A 82 6.84 -1.19 -2.99
C ALA A 82 6.94 0.31 -2.66
N THR A 83 8.11 0.74 -2.21
CA THR A 83 8.40 2.16 -1.93
C THR A 83 8.37 2.98 -3.21
N ASP A 84 9.01 2.50 -4.28
CA ASP A 84 9.07 3.22 -5.56
C ASP A 84 7.67 3.43 -6.18
N ILE A 85 6.85 2.39 -6.25
CA ILE A 85 5.49 2.50 -6.78
C ILE A 85 4.61 3.35 -5.86
N SER A 86 4.77 3.23 -4.54
CA SER A 86 4.04 4.08 -3.58
C SER A 86 4.31 5.56 -3.84
N GLN A 87 5.58 5.95 -3.90
CA GLN A 87 5.97 7.34 -4.15
C GLN A 87 5.41 7.87 -5.47
N GLY A 88 5.49 7.07 -6.54
CA GLY A 88 4.90 7.41 -7.83
C GLY A 88 3.38 7.61 -7.76
N LEU A 89 2.66 6.73 -7.06
CA LEU A 89 1.22 6.88 -6.84
C LEU A 89 0.90 8.14 -6.02
N HIS A 90 1.64 8.42 -4.95
CA HIS A 90 1.47 9.64 -4.16
C HIS A 90 1.63 10.89 -5.04
N GLN A 91 2.67 10.94 -5.86
CA GLN A 91 2.91 12.05 -6.79
C GLN A 91 1.78 12.20 -7.82
N ALA A 92 1.35 11.09 -8.43
CA ALA A 92 0.26 11.08 -9.41
C ALA A 92 -1.08 11.53 -8.78
N LEU A 93 -1.36 11.10 -7.55
CA LEU A 93 -2.53 11.53 -6.78
C LEU A 93 -2.50 13.03 -6.48
N HIS A 94 -1.34 13.58 -6.08
CA HIS A 94 -1.20 15.02 -5.87
C HIS A 94 -1.38 15.82 -7.16
N ALA A 95 -0.79 15.33 -8.25
CA ALA A 95 -0.90 15.95 -9.56
C ALA A 95 -2.27 15.78 -10.23
N HIS A 96 -3.18 14.98 -9.64
CA HIS A 96 -4.44 14.57 -10.25
C HIS A 96 -4.24 13.98 -11.67
N ALA A 97 -3.12 13.27 -11.88
CA ALA A 97 -2.72 12.72 -13.16
C ALA A 97 -3.16 11.25 -13.28
N TRP A 98 -4.39 11.03 -13.75
CA TRP A 98 -4.98 9.68 -13.82
C TRP A 98 -4.18 8.70 -14.67
N ASP A 99 -3.66 9.14 -15.82
CA ASP A 99 -2.82 8.29 -16.68
C ASP A 99 -1.55 7.79 -15.96
N HIS A 100 -0.97 8.64 -15.09
CA HIS A 100 0.19 8.25 -14.29
C HIS A 100 -0.22 7.27 -13.18
N VAL A 101 -1.41 7.43 -12.59
CA VAL A 101 -1.96 6.44 -11.64
C VAL A 101 -2.06 5.07 -12.32
N LEU A 102 -2.66 5.00 -13.51
CA LEU A 102 -2.79 3.75 -14.27
C LEU A 102 -1.42 3.15 -14.61
N HIS A 103 -0.45 3.99 -15.00
CA HIS A 103 0.92 3.54 -15.24
C HIS A 103 1.54 2.86 -14.00
N HIS A 104 1.42 3.47 -12.82
CA HIS A 104 1.95 2.88 -11.58
C HIS A 104 1.19 1.62 -11.16
N ILE A 105 -0.12 1.55 -11.40
CA ILE A 105 -0.91 0.35 -11.11
C ILE A 105 -0.50 -0.81 -12.03
N ALA A 106 -0.20 -0.55 -13.30
CA ALA A 106 0.29 -1.58 -14.21
C ALA A 106 1.61 -2.19 -13.73
N ARG A 107 2.47 -1.40 -13.09
CA ARG A 107 3.73 -1.88 -12.49
C ARG A 107 3.53 -2.82 -11.30
N LEU A 108 2.33 -2.87 -10.70
CA LEU A 108 2.02 -3.80 -9.60
C LEU A 108 1.77 -5.24 -10.07
N PHE A 109 1.36 -5.44 -11.33
CA PHE A 109 0.98 -6.76 -11.86
C PHE A 109 2.00 -7.88 -11.61
N PRO A 110 3.30 -7.72 -11.93
CA PRO A 110 4.28 -8.79 -11.69
C PRO A 110 4.48 -9.11 -10.20
N HIS A 111 4.15 -8.20 -9.29
CA HIS A 111 4.33 -8.40 -7.85
C HIS A 111 3.11 -9.07 -7.19
N ILE A 112 1.93 -8.97 -7.80
CA ILE A 112 0.69 -9.53 -7.26
C ILE A 112 0.24 -10.82 -7.93
N SER A 113 0.81 -11.20 -9.07
CA SER A 113 0.43 -12.39 -9.83
C SER A 113 0.46 -13.68 -8.98
N ASP A 114 1.45 -13.79 -8.08
CA ASP A 114 1.62 -14.96 -7.21
C ASP A 114 0.83 -14.88 -5.90
N THR A 115 0.11 -13.78 -5.67
CA THR A 115 -0.61 -13.56 -4.41
C THR A 115 -1.86 -14.41 -4.35
N ARG A 116 -1.83 -15.43 -3.48
CA ARG A 116 -3.01 -16.27 -3.22
C ARG A 116 -4.08 -15.50 -2.43
N LEU A 117 -5.16 -15.14 -3.11
CA LEU A 117 -6.35 -14.57 -2.50
C LEU A 117 -7.17 -15.64 -1.73
N PRO A 118 -7.67 -15.35 -0.53
CA PRO A 118 -8.56 -16.26 0.18
C PRO A 118 -9.92 -16.33 -0.54
N LYS A 119 -10.56 -17.51 -0.54
CA LYS A 119 -11.90 -17.71 -1.14
C LYS A 119 -12.98 -16.77 -0.58
N ARG A 120 -12.84 -16.37 0.68
CA ARG A 120 -13.69 -15.38 1.36
C ARG A 120 -12.80 -14.45 2.17
N PRO A 121 -12.47 -13.26 1.65
CA PRO A 121 -11.77 -12.26 2.46
C PRO A 121 -12.63 -11.90 3.68
N ARG A 122 -12.01 -11.72 4.85
CA ARG A 122 -12.74 -11.33 6.07
C ARG A 122 -13.06 -9.82 6.12
N TRP A 123 -12.83 -9.12 5.02
CA TRP A 123 -13.09 -7.69 4.89
C TRP A 123 -14.54 -7.55 4.44
N GLY A 124 -15.46 -7.40 5.40
CA GLY A 124 -16.90 -7.33 5.12
C GLY A 124 -17.37 -6.09 4.36
N HIS A 125 -16.47 -5.12 4.12
CA HIS A 125 -16.68 -3.86 3.40
C HIS A 125 -15.55 -3.64 2.38
N ARG A 126 -15.77 -2.76 1.40
CA ARG A 126 -14.74 -2.32 0.46
C ARG A 126 -13.65 -1.55 1.23
N PRO A 127 -12.40 -2.03 1.26
CA PRO A 127 -11.37 -1.44 2.12
C PRO A 127 -10.92 -0.05 1.66
N TRP A 128 -11.21 0.32 0.40
CA TRP A 128 -10.88 1.62 -0.19
C TRP A 128 -11.92 2.71 0.08
N ASP A 129 -13.10 2.39 0.63
CA ASP A 129 -14.14 3.40 0.88
C ASP A 129 -13.58 4.56 1.74
N GLY A 130 -13.61 5.79 1.19
CA GLY A 130 -13.10 7.00 1.84
C GLY A 130 -11.57 7.06 1.99
N ALA A 131 -10.83 6.20 1.29
CA ALA A 131 -9.37 6.16 1.36
C ALA A 131 -8.74 7.43 0.79
N TYR A 132 -9.31 8.04 -0.24
CA TYR A 132 -8.82 9.30 -0.80
C TYR A 132 -8.91 10.43 0.22
N THR A 133 -9.99 10.49 1.00
CA THR A 133 -10.13 11.48 2.07
C THR A 133 -9.12 11.25 3.19
N ARG A 134 -8.91 9.99 3.62
CA ARG A 134 -7.86 9.66 4.61
C ARG A 134 -6.46 10.00 4.09
N TRP A 135 -6.21 9.70 2.83
CA TRP A 135 -4.95 10.00 2.15
C TRP A 135 -4.71 11.50 2.11
N ARG A 136 -5.69 12.31 1.69
CA ARG A 136 -5.59 13.77 1.71
C ARG A 136 -5.29 14.31 3.11
N GLN A 137 -5.92 13.78 4.16
CA GLN A 137 -5.63 14.24 5.52
C GLN A 137 -4.21 13.91 5.99
N ARG A 138 -3.69 12.75 5.60
CA ARG A 138 -2.38 12.25 6.05
C ARG A 138 -1.21 12.76 5.22
N TYR A 139 -1.43 12.96 3.92
CA TYR A 139 -0.41 13.33 2.93
C TYR A 139 -0.67 14.70 2.31
N ALA A 140 -1.61 15.50 2.83
CA ALA A 140 -1.79 16.88 2.39
C ALA A 140 -0.44 17.61 2.40
N PRO A 141 -0.11 18.36 1.34
CA PRO A 141 0.97 19.33 1.45
C PRO A 141 0.65 20.23 2.65
N PRO A 142 1.66 20.63 3.46
CA PRO A 142 1.42 21.50 4.60
C PRO A 142 0.63 22.71 4.10
N SER A 143 -0.59 22.88 4.64
CA SER A 143 -1.41 24.05 4.38
C SER A 143 -0.52 25.26 4.62
N THR A 144 -0.20 26.00 3.56
CA THR A 144 0.50 27.27 3.67
C THR A 144 -0.50 28.24 4.31
N ALA A 145 -0.66 28.13 5.62
CA ALA A 145 -1.49 29.01 6.40
C ALA A 145 -0.83 30.40 6.39
N GLN A 146 -1.31 31.23 5.47
CA GLN A 146 -1.67 32.64 5.67
C GLN A 146 -0.63 33.54 6.35
N SER A 147 -0.07 34.48 5.59
CA SER A 147 0.24 35.82 6.12
C SER A 147 -0.85 36.78 5.62
N PRO A 148 -1.84 37.15 6.47
CA PRO A 148 -2.59 38.38 6.23
C PRO A 148 -1.71 39.55 6.68
N THR A 149 -1.54 40.52 5.78
CA THR A 149 -0.90 41.82 6.03
C THR A 149 -1.79 42.69 6.90
#